data_AF-A0A537RNN3-F1
#
_entry.id   AF-A0A537RNN3-F1
#
_cell.length_a   1.000
_cell.length_b   1.000
_cell.length_c   1.000
_cell.angle_alpha   90.00
_cell.angle_beta   90.00
_cell.angle_gamma   90.00
#
_symmetry.space_group_name_H-M   'P 1'
#
loop_
_entity.id
_entity.type
_entity.pdbx_description
1 polymer ?
#
loop_
_entity_poly.entity_id
_entity_poly.type
_entity_poly.pdbx_seq_one_letter_code
_entity_poly.pdbx_strand_id
1 'polypeptide(L)'
;MAPILLGRPDNFKRGPPLIGIKGFGLKDLARRANKLRRRAYREMPVASANRTAELDHRMCYADIAAILENTRLGVSSAGAALALWRAYSEHGLRAWCYRFGFPESLTHTVTIVDIDGALQIHDAFFNLSYPCGFYEVLCSLRSGEAVTGKREVRDRKIYIMDRAREPSGTVRWLEEHADCELEPVDGLRRFELLWDPEAFVATCPAIEPLFRDLATRGYPADPQFSMLHPVAVFDGAKWHRNRVDMPLLRGCNLESPVAALRVTSRDLESERARLTETTATIIRLEADLVEAKSQFSAAARRFSAERETWLQQKAALQAGNTALKGELADTQSRLSSAVDLRAQRDSQIAQLRAEIEDAARQSQLQQNAIDALRGQQREWDAARHRLETEIGDLRSQLEAGSQENEQLRQNAAVLASRVEAADEQVIAISHYLSPLIDEVSRLRCERDAISRERGLLAAQIAASPRARLRSLWRRLINRRQAAT
;
A
#
# COMPACT_ATOMS: atom_id res chain seq x y z
N MET A 1 0.06 16.23 -37.49
CA MET A 1 1.26 15.44 -37.85
C MET A 1 2.44 16.03 -37.12
N ALA A 2 3.20 15.22 -36.38
CA ALA A 2 4.44 15.68 -35.73
C ALA A 2 5.53 15.79 -36.81
N PRO A 3 6.36 16.85 -36.81
CA PRO A 3 7.54 16.91 -37.68
C PRO A 3 8.53 15.86 -37.20
N ILE A 4 8.54 14.71 -37.88
CA ILE A 4 9.49 13.64 -37.62
C ILE A 4 10.74 13.97 -38.43
N LEU A 5 11.84 14.25 -37.71
CA LEU A 5 13.23 14.43 -38.17
C LEU A 5 13.64 15.84 -38.65
N LEU A 6 13.89 16.74 -37.69
CA LEU A 6 14.84 17.84 -37.89
C LEU A 6 16.26 17.30 -37.62
N GLY A 7 16.98 16.93 -38.68
CA GLY A 7 18.42 16.65 -38.62
C GLY A 7 19.19 17.93 -38.26
N ARG A 8 20.20 17.80 -37.40
CA ARG A 8 21.09 18.92 -36.98
C ARG A 8 21.76 19.56 -38.21
N PRO A 9 21.73 20.90 -38.35
CA PRO A 9 22.29 21.61 -39.51
C PRO A 9 23.83 21.55 -39.66
N ASP A 10 24.57 21.05 -38.66
CA ASP A 10 26.03 21.27 -38.59
C ASP A 10 26.90 20.16 -39.20
N ASN A 11 26.32 19.13 -39.83
CA ASN A 11 27.07 17.97 -40.35
C ASN A 11 27.22 17.89 -41.89
N PHE A 12 26.93 18.97 -42.62
CA PHE A 12 27.09 18.96 -44.09
C PHE A 12 28.56 19.05 -44.51
N LYS A 13 29.24 17.90 -44.60
CA LYS A 13 30.45 17.77 -45.40
C LYS A 13 30.07 17.97 -46.86
N ARG A 14 30.43 19.12 -47.45
CA ARG A 14 30.42 19.26 -48.92
C ARG A 14 31.23 18.09 -49.48
N GLY A 15 30.58 17.25 -50.31
CA GLY A 15 31.30 16.25 -51.09
C GLY A 15 32.46 16.91 -51.84
N PRO A 16 33.56 16.19 -52.09
CA PRO A 16 34.74 16.78 -52.71
C PRO A 16 34.32 17.48 -54.02
N PRO A 17 34.72 18.75 -54.23
CA PRO A 17 34.45 19.42 -55.48
C PRO A 17 35.06 18.56 -56.59
N LEU A 18 34.26 18.21 -57.59
CA LEU A 18 34.74 17.58 -58.83
C LEU A 18 35.56 18.63 -59.60
N ILE A 19 36.79 18.84 -59.16
CA ILE A 19 37.79 19.71 -59.77
C ILE A 19 38.26 19.00 -61.05
N GLY A 20 37.72 19.41 -62.19
CA GLY A 20 38.13 18.92 -63.50
C GLY A 20 37.02 18.88 -64.56
N ILE A 21 36.23 19.95 -64.71
CA ILE A 21 35.17 20.02 -65.73
C ILE A 21 35.50 21.14 -66.72
N LYS A 22 36.54 20.92 -67.55
CA LYS A 22 36.74 21.68 -68.79
C LYS A 22 36.81 20.64 -69.92
N GLY A 23 35.69 20.43 -70.62
CA GLY A 23 35.68 19.64 -71.87
C GLY A 23 34.60 18.55 -72.02
N PHE A 24 33.56 18.49 -71.21
CA PHE A 24 32.48 17.52 -71.44
C PHE A 24 31.55 18.03 -72.55
N GLY A 25 31.43 17.26 -73.65
CA GLY A 25 30.54 17.60 -74.77
C GLY A 25 29.05 17.45 -74.42
N LEU A 26 28.18 18.14 -75.17
CA LEU A 26 26.71 18.16 -75.02
C LEU A 26 26.06 16.80 -74.70
N LYS A 27 26.52 15.74 -75.39
CA LYS A 27 26.01 14.37 -75.21
C LYS A 27 26.22 13.84 -73.78
N ASP A 28 27.21 14.36 -73.06
CA ASP A 28 27.53 13.92 -71.72
C ASP A 28 26.62 14.53 -70.66
N LEU A 29 26.19 15.79 -70.81
CA LEU A 29 25.26 16.42 -69.87
C LEU A 29 23.87 15.79 -69.93
N ALA A 30 23.32 15.58 -71.13
CA ALA A 30 22.04 14.89 -71.29
C ALA A 30 22.09 13.44 -70.75
N ARG A 31 23.20 12.73 -70.98
CA ARG A 31 23.41 11.38 -70.44
C ARG A 31 23.48 11.39 -68.91
N ARG A 32 24.20 12.36 -68.33
CA ARG A 32 24.33 12.55 -66.88
C ARG A 32 22.98 12.89 -66.25
N ALA A 33 22.22 13.79 -66.86
CA ALA A 33 20.90 14.19 -66.40
C ALA A 33 19.92 12.99 -66.38
N ASN A 34 19.93 12.18 -67.44
CA ASN A 34 19.15 10.93 -67.51
C ASN A 34 19.61 9.87 -66.51
N LYS A 35 20.91 9.76 -66.25
CA LYS A 35 21.44 8.85 -65.22
C LYS A 35 20.95 9.25 -63.83
N LEU A 36 20.97 10.54 -63.50
CA LEU A 36 20.49 11.06 -62.22
C LEU A 36 18.97 10.92 -62.07
N ARG A 37 18.20 11.17 -63.13
CA ARG A 37 16.74 10.95 -63.15
C ARG A 37 16.39 9.51 -62.81
N ARG A 38 17.03 8.54 -63.49
CA ARG A 38 16.83 7.11 -63.22
C ARG A 38 17.25 6.70 -61.82
N ARG A 39 18.34 7.29 -61.33
CA ARG A 39 18.79 7.08 -59.95
C ARG A 39 17.71 7.55 -58.96
N ALA A 40 17.22 8.78 -59.11
CA ALA A 40 16.14 9.32 -58.30
C ALA A 40 14.86 8.48 -58.41
N TYR A 41 14.47 8.04 -59.61
CA TYR A 41 13.29 7.18 -59.77
C TYR A 41 13.40 5.87 -58.96
N ARG A 42 14.56 5.20 -59.00
CA ARG A 42 14.78 3.92 -58.30
C ARG A 42 14.93 4.06 -56.78
N GLU A 43 15.64 5.09 -56.34
CA GLU A 43 15.95 5.30 -54.91
C GLU A 43 14.79 5.94 -54.14
N MET A 44 13.79 6.50 -54.82
CA MET A 44 12.66 7.21 -54.19
C MET A 44 11.40 6.34 -54.24
N PRO A 45 11.09 5.53 -53.21
CA PRO A 45 9.84 4.75 -53.14
C PRO A 45 8.62 5.67 -53.22
N VAL A 46 7.51 5.17 -53.74
CA VAL A 46 6.22 5.89 -53.79
C VAL A 46 5.30 5.37 -52.70
N ALA A 47 4.43 6.25 -52.21
CA ALA A 47 3.39 5.88 -51.26
C ALA A 47 2.17 6.77 -51.46
N SER A 48 1.02 6.34 -50.94
CA SER A 48 -0.16 7.19 -50.85
C SER A 48 0.05 8.39 -49.93
N ALA A 49 -0.85 9.38 -50.03
CA ALA A 49 -0.74 10.68 -49.38
C ALA A 49 -0.50 10.59 -47.85
N ASN A 50 -1.00 9.54 -47.19
CA ASN A 50 -0.89 9.37 -45.74
C ASN A 50 0.51 8.89 -45.27
N ARG A 51 1.38 8.48 -46.20
CA ARG A 51 2.73 7.94 -45.93
C ARG A 51 3.80 8.64 -46.78
N THR A 52 3.48 9.81 -47.29
CA THR A 52 4.42 10.64 -48.05
C THR A 52 5.37 11.36 -47.09
N ALA A 53 6.67 11.21 -47.30
CA ALA A 53 7.69 12.00 -46.61
C ALA A 53 7.64 13.46 -47.06
N GLU A 54 7.63 14.37 -46.10
CA GLU A 54 7.94 15.78 -46.34
C GLU A 54 9.46 15.94 -46.38
N LEU A 55 10.00 16.15 -47.57
CA LEU A 55 11.44 16.30 -47.76
C LEU A 55 11.86 17.75 -47.54
N ASP A 56 12.88 17.97 -46.71
CA ASP A 56 13.53 19.28 -46.60
C ASP A 56 14.50 19.50 -47.76
N HIS A 57 14.21 20.52 -48.57
CA HIS A 57 15.04 20.97 -49.71
C HIS A 57 16.51 21.28 -49.34
N ARG A 58 16.81 21.50 -48.07
CA ARG A 58 18.17 21.75 -47.58
C ARG A 58 19.01 20.49 -47.49
N MET A 59 18.38 19.33 -47.35
CA MET A 59 19.06 18.03 -47.26
C MET A 59 19.84 17.72 -48.52
N CYS A 60 20.94 16.98 -48.37
CA CYS A 60 21.66 16.48 -49.54
C CYS A 60 20.93 15.28 -50.16
N TYR A 61 21.16 15.02 -51.45
CA TYR A 61 20.48 13.92 -52.14
C TYR A 61 20.75 12.56 -51.48
N ALA A 62 22.00 12.34 -51.02
CA ALA A 62 22.38 11.10 -50.34
C ALA A 62 21.61 10.90 -49.02
N ASP A 63 21.39 11.97 -48.25
CA ASP A 63 20.60 11.89 -47.00
C ASP A 63 19.12 11.62 -47.30
N ILE A 64 18.55 12.25 -48.33
CA ILE A 64 17.17 11.99 -48.78
C ILE A 64 17.02 10.51 -49.14
N ALA A 65 17.95 9.98 -49.96
CA ALA A 65 17.94 8.57 -50.37
C ALA A 65 18.10 7.62 -49.18
N ALA A 66 19.05 7.90 -48.27
CA ALA A 66 19.28 7.08 -47.08
C ALA A 66 18.08 7.08 -46.13
N ILE A 67 17.40 8.22 -45.97
CA ILE A 67 16.15 8.29 -45.19
C ILE A 67 15.10 7.41 -45.85
N LEU A 68 14.86 7.55 -47.15
CA LEU A 68 13.78 6.81 -47.81
C LEU A 68 14.06 5.30 -47.94
N GLU A 69 15.32 4.91 -48.04
CA GLU A 69 15.72 3.49 -48.03
C GLU A 69 15.43 2.82 -46.68
N ASN A 70 15.63 3.56 -45.58
CA ASN A 70 15.47 3.05 -44.21
C ASN A 70 14.12 3.37 -43.57
N THR A 71 13.30 4.22 -44.19
CA THR A 71 12.03 4.66 -43.60
C THR A 71 10.82 3.94 -44.18
N ARG A 72 9.73 4.05 -43.41
CA ARG A 72 8.37 3.60 -43.74
C ARG A 72 7.64 4.52 -44.72
N LEU A 73 8.37 5.41 -45.39
CA LEU A 73 7.79 6.54 -46.12
C LEU A 73 8.15 6.46 -47.59
N GLY A 74 7.16 6.74 -48.43
CA GLY A 74 7.38 7.00 -49.84
C GLY A 74 7.42 8.50 -50.11
N VAL A 75 7.55 8.88 -51.38
CA VAL A 75 7.44 10.26 -51.83
C VAL A 75 6.27 10.43 -52.78
N SER A 76 5.68 11.62 -52.76
CA SER A 76 4.81 12.10 -53.82
C SER A 76 5.63 12.58 -55.02
N SER A 77 4.96 13.02 -56.09
CA SER A 77 5.63 13.65 -57.22
C SER A 77 6.45 14.87 -56.81
N ALA A 78 5.99 15.63 -55.82
CA ALA A 78 6.74 16.76 -55.25
C ALA A 78 8.05 16.32 -54.58
N GLY A 79 8.02 15.25 -53.78
CA GLY A 79 9.23 14.72 -53.15
C GLY A 79 10.22 14.15 -54.17
N ALA A 80 9.74 13.40 -55.15
CA ALA A 80 10.57 12.86 -56.23
C ALA A 80 11.23 13.97 -57.06
N ALA A 81 10.47 15.02 -57.42
CA ALA A 81 10.99 16.17 -58.14
C ALA A 81 12.02 16.95 -57.30
N LEU A 82 11.79 17.10 -55.99
CA LEU A 82 12.73 17.79 -55.11
C LEU A 82 14.04 17.01 -54.95
N ALA A 83 13.96 15.68 -54.79
CA ALA A 83 15.14 14.83 -54.75
C ALA A 83 15.94 14.92 -56.06
N LEU A 84 15.27 14.88 -57.21
CA LEU A 84 15.94 15.04 -58.50
C LEU A 84 16.57 16.43 -58.67
N TRP A 85 15.84 17.48 -58.30
CA TRP A 85 16.38 18.85 -58.30
C TRP A 85 17.63 18.96 -57.44
N ARG A 86 17.65 18.31 -56.27
CA ARG A 86 18.82 18.30 -55.39
C ARG A 86 19.99 17.57 -56.02
N ALA A 87 19.74 16.40 -56.61
CA ALA A 87 20.74 15.64 -57.35
C ALA A 87 21.36 16.49 -58.49
N TYR A 88 20.54 17.23 -59.24
CA TYR A 88 21.01 18.15 -60.27
C TYR A 88 21.85 19.29 -59.71
N SER A 89 21.37 19.95 -58.68
CA SER A 89 22.07 21.08 -58.06
C SER A 89 23.44 20.67 -57.52
N GLU A 90 23.55 19.52 -56.86
CA GLU A 90 24.82 18.96 -56.37
C GLU A 90 25.79 18.57 -57.49
N HIS A 91 25.26 18.29 -58.69
CA HIS A 91 26.06 17.96 -59.87
C HIS A 91 26.32 19.18 -60.77
N GLY A 92 25.97 20.39 -60.32
CA GLY A 92 26.21 21.65 -61.02
C GLY A 92 25.23 21.95 -62.16
N LEU A 93 24.09 21.26 -62.22
CA LEU A 93 23.04 21.49 -63.20
C LEU A 93 22.01 22.48 -62.64
N ARG A 94 21.57 23.43 -63.45
CA ARG A 94 20.51 24.36 -63.07
C ARG A 94 19.15 23.68 -63.27
N ALA A 95 18.36 23.63 -62.22
CA ALA A 95 17.06 22.98 -62.25
C ALA A 95 16.02 23.71 -61.39
N TRP A 96 14.75 23.42 -61.64
CA TRP A 96 13.58 23.97 -60.96
C TRP A 96 12.54 22.86 -60.75
N CYS A 97 11.78 22.90 -59.65
CA CYS A 97 10.61 22.02 -59.49
C CYS A 97 9.34 22.77 -59.86
N TYR A 98 8.61 22.34 -60.87
CA TYR A 98 7.32 22.92 -61.25
C TYR A 98 6.19 22.04 -60.78
N ARG A 99 5.25 22.65 -60.07
CA ARG A 99 3.99 22.05 -59.68
C ARG A 99 2.90 22.50 -60.64
N PHE A 100 2.26 21.53 -61.27
CA PHE A 100 1.22 21.65 -62.28
C PHE A 100 -0.09 21.02 -61.78
N GLY A 101 -1.24 21.40 -62.34
CA GLY A 101 -2.55 20.85 -62.02
C GLY A 101 -3.45 21.80 -61.24
N PHE A 102 -4.33 21.24 -60.41
CA PHE A 102 -5.35 21.99 -59.66
C PHE A 102 -5.18 21.72 -58.17
N PRO A 103 -4.98 22.76 -57.33
CA PRO A 103 -4.81 22.61 -55.89
C PRO A 103 -5.94 21.82 -55.21
N GLU A 104 -7.16 21.94 -55.72
CA GLU A 104 -8.37 21.34 -55.16
C GLU A 104 -8.55 19.86 -55.56
N SER A 105 -7.87 19.41 -56.62
CA SER A 105 -8.01 18.05 -57.17
C SER A 105 -6.72 17.26 -57.07
N LEU A 106 -5.76 17.53 -57.95
CA LEU A 106 -4.47 16.86 -57.96
C LEU A 106 -3.43 17.80 -58.55
N THR A 107 -2.26 17.82 -57.91
CA THR A 107 -1.09 18.49 -58.47
C THR A 107 0.02 17.48 -58.73
N HIS A 108 0.72 17.67 -59.85
CA HIS A 108 1.86 16.87 -60.26
C HIS A 108 3.09 17.75 -60.32
N THR A 109 4.20 17.30 -59.75
CA THR A 109 5.45 18.07 -59.75
C THR A 109 6.51 17.39 -60.60
N VAL A 110 7.13 18.14 -61.50
CA VAL A 110 8.23 17.70 -62.36
C VAL A 110 9.46 18.58 -62.16
N THR A 111 10.63 18.09 -62.57
CA THR A 111 11.87 18.87 -62.54
C THR A 111 12.18 19.38 -63.94
N ILE A 112 12.33 20.69 -64.09
CA ILE A 112 12.85 21.30 -65.32
C ILE A 112 14.34 21.50 -65.14
N VAL A 113 15.15 21.03 -66.07
CA VAL A 113 16.61 21.15 -66.03
C VAL A 113 17.13 21.86 -67.27
N ASP A 114 18.07 22.78 -67.10
CA ASP A 114 18.78 23.46 -68.17
C ASP A 114 19.96 22.58 -68.61
N ILE A 115 19.87 22.04 -69.82
CA ILE A 115 20.92 21.23 -70.46
C ILE A 115 21.37 22.02 -71.68
N ASP A 116 22.49 22.71 -71.54
CA ASP A 116 23.11 23.52 -72.60
C ASP A 116 22.18 24.58 -73.21
N GLY A 117 21.41 25.27 -72.36
CA GLY A 117 20.46 26.31 -72.78
C GLY A 117 19.09 25.76 -73.20
N ALA A 118 18.95 24.44 -73.33
CA ALA A 118 17.66 23.79 -73.59
C ALA A 118 17.02 23.37 -72.25
N LEU A 119 15.84 23.91 -71.97
CA LEU A 119 15.05 23.50 -70.81
C LEU A 119 14.35 22.18 -71.12
N GLN A 120 14.67 21.12 -70.37
CA GLN A 120 14.08 19.79 -70.53
C GLN A 120 13.23 19.42 -69.31
N ILE A 121 12.10 18.76 -69.55
CA ILE A 121 11.22 18.25 -68.49
C ILE A 121 11.64 16.84 -68.12
N HIS A 122 11.99 16.67 -66.86
CA HIS A 122 12.38 15.39 -66.28
C HIS A 122 11.45 15.04 -65.12
N ASP A 123 10.82 13.88 -65.24
CA ASP A 123 9.89 13.36 -64.26
C ASP A 123 10.49 12.15 -63.56
N ALA A 124 11.05 12.37 -62.36
CA ALA A 124 11.54 11.29 -61.52
C ALA A 124 10.42 10.49 -60.84
N PHE A 125 9.17 10.96 -60.88
CA PHE A 125 8.06 10.20 -60.34
C PHE A 125 7.67 9.06 -61.28
N PHE A 126 7.54 9.33 -62.59
CA PHE A 126 7.16 8.36 -63.63
C PHE A 126 8.32 7.82 -64.50
N ASN A 127 9.55 8.22 -64.20
CA ASN A 127 10.74 7.96 -65.01
C ASN A 127 10.59 8.46 -66.47
N LEU A 128 9.98 9.62 -66.67
CA LEU A 128 9.75 10.19 -68.00
C LEU A 128 10.77 11.28 -68.33
N SER A 129 11.22 11.27 -69.58
CA SER A 129 11.89 12.40 -70.23
C SER A 129 11.10 12.79 -71.46
N TYR A 130 10.90 14.08 -71.67
CA TYR A 130 10.21 14.56 -72.86
C TYR A 130 11.22 14.77 -74.00
N PRO A 131 10.91 14.35 -75.24
CA PRO A 131 11.84 14.45 -76.36
C PRO A 131 12.05 15.90 -76.83
N CYS A 132 11.09 16.77 -76.55
CA CYS A 132 11.09 18.18 -76.91
C CYS A 132 11.34 19.08 -75.68
N GLY A 133 11.74 20.33 -75.93
CA GLY A 133 12.00 21.30 -74.88
C GLY A 133 10.74 21.71 -74.13
N PHE A 134 10.90 22.29 -72.93
CA PHE A 134 9.78 22.69 -72.06
C PHE A 134 8.75 23.57 -72.78
N TYR A 135 9.20 24.57 -73.55
CA TYR A 135 8.30 25.45 -74.29
C TYR A 135 7.60 24.73 -75.45
N GLU A 136 8.27 23.80 -76.13
CA GLU A 136 7.68 23.00 -77.21
C GLU A 136 6.58 22.09 -76.65
N VAL A 137 6.80 21.49 -75.47
CA VAL A 137 5.76 20.72 -74.76
C VAL A 137 4.55 21.60 -74.46
N LEU A 138 4.78 22.80 -73.91
CA LEU A 138 3.68 23.73 -73.64
C LEU A 138 2.93 24.15 -74.91
N CYS A 139 3.63 24.39 -76.01
CA CYS A 139 3.02 24.71 -77.30
C CYS A 139 2.17 23.55 -77.84
N SER A 140 2.68 22.32 -77.81
CA SER A 140 1.93 21.12 -78.23
C SER A 140 0.65 20.94 -77.42
N LEU A 141 0.77 21.02 -76.08
CA LEU A 141 -0.38 20.86 -75.19
C LEU A 141 -1.43 21.96 -75.44
N ARG A 142 -1.03 23.20 -75.73
CA ARG A 142 -1.98 24.28 -76.08
C ARG A 142 -2.76 24.01 -77.35
N SER A 143 -2.13 23.34 -78.31
CA SER A 143 -2.77 22.90 -79.56
C SER A 143 -3.69 21.69 -79.35
N GLY A 144 -3.78 21.15 -78.13
CA GLY A 144 -4.60 19.97 -77.83
C GLY A 144 -3.87 18.65 -78.07
N GLU A 145 -2.57 18.69 -78.37
CA GLU A 145 -1.77 17.51 -78.67
C GLU A 145 -0.97 17.07 -77.44
N ALA A 146 -1.30 15.89 -76.91
CA ALA A 146 -0.56 15.26 -75.83
C ALA A 146 0.87 14.92 -76.28
N VAL A 147 1.85 15.13 -75.40
CA VAL A 147 3.25 14.86 -75.73
C VAL A 147 3.67 13.54 -75.12
N THR A 148 3.89 12.52 -75.94
CA THR A 148 4.34 11.23 -75.42
C THR A 148 5.72 11.35 -74.77
N GLY A 149 5.76 11.30 -73.44
CA GLY A 149 7.01 11.19 -72.68
C GLY A 149 7.69 9.87 -72.99
N LYS A 150 9.01 9.91 -73.18
CA LYS A 150 9.81 8.69 -73.35
C LYS A 150 10.06 8.07 -71.96
N ARG A 151 9.50 6.89 -71.74
CA ARG A 151 9.77 6.06 -70.56
C ARG A 151 10.97 5.14 -70.80
N GLU A 152 11.79 4.97 -69.78
CA GLU A 152 12.73 3.84 -69.73
C GLU A 152 12.08 2.68 -68.95
N VAL A 153 11.62 1.66 -69.67
CA VAL A 153 10.73 0.57 -69.18
C VAL A 153 11.42 -0.42 -68.22
N ARG A 154 12.74 -0.31 -68.06
CA ARG A 154 13.54 -1.29 -67.31
C ARG A 154 13.57 -1.06 -65.80
N ASP A 155 13.25 0.14 -65.34
CA ASP A 155 13.38 0.45 -63.91
C ASP A 155 12.09 0.09 -63.17
N ARG A 156 12.24 -0.54 -62.00
CA ARG A 156 11.16 -0.84 -61.06
C ARG A 156 11.16 0.13 -59.90
N LYS A 157 10.00 0.29 -59.29
CA LYS A 157 9.78 1.18 -58.16
C LYS A 157 9.10 0.44 -57.03
N ILE A 158 9.47 0.79 -55.81
CA ILE A 158 8.84 0.27 -54.61
C ILE A 158 7.63 1.14 -54.27
N TYR A 159 6.45 0.54 -54.18
CA TYR A 159 5.26 1.14 -53.61
C TYR A 159 5.04 0.67 -52.18
N ILE A 160 4.95 1.62 -51.25
CA ILE A 160 4.72 1.36 -49.82
C ILE A 160 3.23 1.53 -49.54
N MET A 161 2.60 0.44 -49.09
CA MET A 161 1.17 0.33 -48.91
C MET A 161 0.79 0.18 -47.43
N ASP A 162 -0.08 1.06 -46.95
CA ASP A 162 -0.74 0.91 -45.65
C ASP A 162 -2.15 0.33 -45.85
N ARG A 163 -2.29 -0.98 -45.64
CA ARG A 163 -3.56 -1.70 -45.88
C ARG A 163 -4.75 -1.08 -45.12
N ALA A 164 -4.52 -0.41 -43.99
CA ALA A 164 -5.59 0.21 -43.20
C ALA A 164 -6.10 1.53 -43.81
N ARG A 165 -5.38 2.11 -44.77
CA ARG A 165 -5.67 3.42 -45.36
C ARG A 165 -5.98 3.35 -46.85
N GLU A 166 -5.60 2.28 -47.51
CA GLU A 166 -5.73 2.15 -48.95
C GLU A 166 -7.12 1.64 -49.36
N PRO A 167 -7.74 2.19 -50.42
CA PRO A 167 -8.97 1.65 -50.96
C PRO A 167 -8.81 0.19 -51.37
N SER A 168 -9.86 -0.62 -51.18
CA SER A 168 -9.85 -2.04 -51.53
C SER A 168 -9.50 -2.29 -53.01
N GLY A 169 -9.96 -1.42 -53.91
CA GLY A 169 -9.63 -1.48 -55.33
C GLY A 169 -8.13 -1.32 -55.62
N THR A 170 -7.47 -0.39 -54.90
CA THR A 170 -6.02 -0.17 -55.01
C THR A 170 -5.23 -1.37 -54.50
N VAL A 171 -5.64 -1.94 -53.36
CA VAL A 171 -5.00 -3.13 -52.78
C VAL A 171 -5.07 -4.30 -53.77
N ARG A 172 -6.26 -4.58 -54.31
CA ARG A 172 -6.45 -5.67 -55.28
C ARG A 172 -5.63 -5.44 -56.55
N TRP A 173 -5.62 -4.20 -57.07
CA TRP A 173 -4.85 -3.88 -58.26
C TRP A 173 -3.34 -4.13 -58.03
N LEU A 174 -2.80 -3.71 -56.88
CA LEU A 174 -1.40 -3.94 -56.53
C LEU A 174 -1.07 -5.44 -56.43
N GLU A 175 -1.96 -6.23 -55.82
CA GLU A 175 -1.79 -7.70 -55.72
C GLU A 175 -1.80 -8.40 -57.08
N GLU A 176 -2.56 -7.86 -58.04
CA GLU A 176 -2.68 -8.42 -59.40
C GLU A 176 -1.55 -7.97 -60.35
N HIS A 177 -0.99 -6.77 -60.17
CA HIS A 177 -0.10 -6.13 -61.14
C HIS A 177 1.33 -5.89 -60.64
N ALA A 178 1.61 -6.06 -59.35
CA ALA A 178 2.97 -6.00 -58.85
C ALA A 178 3.79 -7.21 -59.33
N ASP A 179 5.07 -6.98 -59.64
CA ASP A 179 5.97 -8.07 -60.04
C ASP A 179 6.21 -9.01 -58.84
N CYS A 180 6.38 -8.44 -57.65
CA CYS A 180 6.41 -9.19 -56.41
C CYS A 180 6.06 -8.31 -55.20
N GLU A 181 5.65 -8.97 -54.11
CA GLU A 181 5.56 -8.36 -52.79
C GLU A 181 6.90 -8.59 -52.05
N LEU A 182 7.48 -7.50 -51.55
CA LEU A 182 8.71 -7.51 -50.76
C LEU A 182 8.39 -7.70 -49.28
N GLU A 183 9.42 -8.06 -48.49
CA GLU A 183 9.30 -8.20 -47.05
C GLU A 183 8.68 -6.95 -46.41
N PRO A 184 7.57 -7.10 -45.64
CA PRO A 184 6.92 -6.01 -44.98
C PRO A 184 7.86 -5.30 -43.98
N VAL A 185 7.77 -3.98 -43.91
CA VAL A 185 8.52 -3.18 -42.94
C VAL A 185 7.54 -2.57 -41.96
N ASP A 186 7.60 -3.02 -40.71
CA ASP A 186 6.76 -2.54 -39.62
C ASP A 186 5.25 -2.61 -39.91
N GLY A 187 4.83 -3.72 -40.50
CA GLY A 187 3.44 -3.98 -40.88
C GLY A 187 2.97 -3.27 -42.15
N LEU A 188 3.84 -2.49 -42.82
CA LEU A 188 3.56 -1.93 -44.14
C LEU A 188 3.99 -2.89 -45.22
N ARG A 189 3.07 -3.15 -46.16
CA ARG A 189 3.35 -4.00 -47.33
C ARG A 189 4.12 -3.19 -48.37
N ARG A 190 4.99 -3.86 -49.11
CA ARG A 190 5.86 -3.23 -50.10
C ARG A 190 5.74 -4.00 -51.39
N PHE A 191 5.46 -3.32 -52.49
CA PHE A 191 5.32 -3.93 -53.80
C PHE A 191 6.39 -3.40 -54.73
N GLU A 192 7.08 -4.28 -55.42
CA GLU A 192 7.92 -3.90 -56.55
C GLU A 192 7.08 -3.97 -57.82
N LEU A 193 6.98 -2.86 -58.56
CA LEU A 193 6.21 -2.81 -59.79
C LEU A 193 6.77 -1.80 -60.78
N LEU A 194 6.30 -1.89 -62.02
CA LEU A 194 6.47 -0.84 -63.02
C LEU A 194 5.56 0.34 -62.65
N TRP A 195 6.15 1.45 -62.19
CA TRP A 195 5.38 2.65 -61.84
C TRP A 195 5.13 3.53 -63.07
N ASP A 196 3.95 3.37 -63.65
CA ASP A 196 3.47 4.05 -64.86
C ASP A 196 2.16 4.84 -64.60
N PRO A 197 1.53 5.51 -65.60
CA PRO A 197 0.32 6.30 -65.34
C PRO A 197 -0.87 5.41 -65.01
N GLU A 198 -0.89 4.16 -65.48
CA GLU A 198 -1.93 3.18 -65.15
C GLU A 198 -1.85 2.81 -63.67
N ALA A 199 -0.66 2.47 -63.18
CA ALA A 199 -0.40 2.24 -61.76
C ALA A 199 -0.80 3.44 -60.91
N PHE A 200 -0.49 4.66 -61.38
CA PHE A 200 -0.88 5.88 -60.68
C PHE A 200 -2.38 6.12 -60.68
N VAL A 201 -3.08 5.82 -61.78
CA VAL A 201 -4.54 5.92 -61.83
C VAL A 201 -5.20 4.94 -60.85
N ALA A 202 -4.69 3.71 -60.80
CA ALA A 202 -5.21 2.67 -59.89
C ALA A 202 -4.93 2.96 -58.40
N THR A 203 -3.86 3.69 -58.09
CA THR A 203 -3.43 3.99 -56.73
C THR A 203 -3.77 5.39 -56.24
N CYS A 204 -4.21 6.28 -57.14
CA CYS A 204 -4.56 7.67 -56.80
C CYS A 204 -6.00 7.99 -57.23
N PRO A 205 -7.01 7.72 -56.38
CA PRO A 205 -8.40 8.05 -56.69
C PRO A 205 -8.65 9.54 -56.98
N ALA A 206 -7.77 10.42 -56.50
CA ALA A 206 -7.81 11.86 -56.77
C ALA A 206 -7.52 12.21 -58.25
N ILE A 207 -7.07 11.26 -59.06
CA ILE A 207 -6.88 11.48 -60.50
C ILE A 207 -8.19 11.66 -61.26
N GLU A 208 -9.28 11.02 -60.80
CA GLU A 208 -10.57 11.11 -61.47
C GLU A 208 -11.17 12.53 -61.38
N PRO A 209 -11.15 13.20 -60.21
CA PRO A 209 -11.37 14.65 -60.13
C PRO A 209 -10.51 15.46 -61.11
N LEU A 210 -9.20 15.18 -61.22
CA LEU A 210 -8.33 15.86 -62.18
C LEU A 210 -8.79 15.68 -63.63
N PHE A 211 -9.14 14.46 -64.03
CA PHE A 211 -9.64 14.18 -65.38
C PHE A 211 -10.97 14.90 -65.66
N ARG A 212 -11.87 14.97 -64.68
CA ARG A 212 -13.10 15.76 -64.80
C ARG A 212 -12.82 17.25 -64.91
N ASP A 213 -11.88 17.79 -64.15
CA ASP A 213 -11.49 19.20 -64.25
C ASP A 213 -10.88 19.53 -65.61
N LEU A 214 -10.01 18.66 -66.13
CA LEU A 214 -9.45 18.80 -67.47
C LEU A 214 -10.54 18.74 -68.54
N ALA A 215 -11.44 17.76 -68.47
CA ALA A 215 -12.55 17.60 -69.41
C ALA A 215 -13.52 18.80 -69.38
N THR A 216 -13.80 19.33 -68.19
CA THR A 216 -14.63 20.54 -68.00
C THR A 216 -14.01 21.74 -68.69
N ARG A 217 -12.67 21.84 -68.63
CA ARG A 217 -11.89 22.89 -69.32
C ARG A 217 -11.66 22.59 -70.81
N GLY A 218 -12.21 21.50 -71.35
CA GLY A 218 -12.12 21.16 -72.76
C GLY A 218 -10.82 20.46 -73.19
N TYR A 219 -10.02 19.99 -72.22
CA TYR A 219 -8.81 19.20 -72.47
C TYR A 219 -9.11 17.69 -72.45
N PRO A 220 -8.29 16.87 -73.13
CA PRO A 220 -8.31 15.42 -72.95
C PRO A 220 -8.10 15.03 -71.47
N ALA A 221 -8.64 13.87 -71.09
CA ALA A 221 -8.41 13.25 -69.78
C ALA A 221 -7.01 12.61 -69.70
N ASP A 222 -5.99 13.41 -69.97
CA ASP A 222 -4.58 13.02 -69.92
C ASP A 222 -3.86 13.93 -68.90
N PRO A 223 -3.17 13.34 -67.90
CA PRO A 223 -2.57 14.10 -66.81
C PRO A 223 -1.49 15.09 -67.30
N GLN A 224 -0.96 14.95 -68.51
CA GLN A 224 0.00 15.91 -69.06
C GLN A 224 -0.60 17.29 -69.30
N PHE A 225 -1.90 17.38 -69.59
CA PHE A 225 -2.56 18.68 -69.76
C PHE A 225 -2.61 19.48 -68.46
N SER A 226 -2.36 18.85 -67.30
CA SER A 226 -2.11 19.57 -66.05
C SER A 226 -0.97 20.58 -66.17
N MET A 227 0.00 20.36 -67.08
CA MET A 227 1.14 21.25 -67.31
C MET A 227 0.74 22.63 -67.85
N LEU A 228 -0.47 22.77 -68.42
CA LEU A 228 -1.03 24.07 -68.81
C LEU A 228 -1.53 24.89 -67.60
N HIS A 229 -1.53 24.29 -66.41
CA HIS A 229 -2.01 24.87 -65.17
C HIS A 229 -0.89 24.92 -64.12
N PRO A 230 0.10 25.82 -64.24
CA PRO A 230 1.13 25.96 -63.23
C PRO A 230 0.54 26.55 -61.95
N VAL A 231 0.88 25.91 -60.84
CA VAL A 231 0.46 26.28 -59.47
C VAL A 231 1.61 26.95 -58.74
N ALA A 232 2.81 26.39 -58.82
CA ALA A 232 3.98 26.93 -58.15
C ALA A 232 5.28 26.45 -58.79
N VAL A 233 6.36 27.22 -58.64
CA VAL A 233 7.72 26.77 -58.97
C VAL A 233 8.66 26.98 -57.80
N PHE A 234 9.49 25.99 -57.53
CA PHE A 234 10.61 26.09 -56.60
C PHE A 234 11.91 26.30 -57.39
N ASP A 235 12.62 27.38 -57.07
CA ASP A 235 13.88 27.78 -57.73
C ASP A 235 15.15 27.35 -56.98
N GLY A 236 14.98 26.61 -55.88
CA GLY A 236 16.06 26.25 -54.97
C GLY A 236 16.15 27.08 -53.71
N ALA A 237 15.53 28.26 -53.68
CA ALA A 237 15.47 29.12 -52.51
C ALA A 237 14.05 29.29 -51.98
N LYS A 238 13.06 29.47 -52.86
CA LYS A 238 11.67 29.69 -52.45
C LYS A 238 10.66 29.17 -53.47
N TRP A 239 9.43 29.00 -52.99
CA TRP A 239 8.28 28.70 -53.84
C TRP A 239 7.67 30.01 -54.36
N HIS A 240 7.58 30.15 -55.68
CA HIS A 240 6.87 31.23 -56.36
C HIS A 240 5.49 30.73 -56.77
N ARG A 241 4.44 31.30 -56.19
CA ARG A 241 3.03 30.96 -56.50
C ARG A 241 2.36 31.98 -57.41
N ASN A 242 2.84 33.22 -57.42
CA ASN A 242 2.37 34.23 -58.35
C ASN A 242 2.95 33.94 -59.73
N ARG A 243 2.08 33.79 -60.74
CA ARG A 243 2.47 33.48 -62.13
C ARG A 243 3.42 34.51 -62.73
N VAL A 244 3.27 35.78 -62.36
CA VAL A 244 4.14 36.87 -62.84
C VAL A 244 5.58 36.69 -62.35
N ASP A 245 5.74 36.11 -61.16
CA ASP A 245 7.03 35.92 -60.50
C ASP A 245 7.63 34.53 -60.77
N MET A 246 6.90 33.64 -61.44
CA MET A 246 7.41 32.30 -61.76
C MET A 246 8.57 32.44 -62.76
N PRO A 247 9.80 31.98 -62.43
CA PRO A 247 10.87 31.85 -63.42
C PRO A 247 10.39 31.05 -64.64
N LEU A 248 11.10 31.16 -65.77
CA LEU A 248 10.82 30.48 -67.05
C LEU A 248 9.48 30.80 -67.72
N LEU A 249 8.44 31.20 -66.99
CA LEU A 249 7.13 31.50 -67.55
C LEU A 249 6.93 32.97 -67.90
N ARG A 250 7.74 33.91 -67.37
CA ARG A 250 7.90 35.34 -67.79
C ARG A 250 6.76 35.97 -68.63
N GLY A 251 5.50 35.88 -68.18
CA GLY A 251 4.35 36.45 -68.88
C GLY A 251 3.83 35.66 -70.11
N CYS A 252 4.36 34.46 -70.39
CA CYS A 252 3.78 33.51 -71.33
C CYS A 252 2.35 33.16 -70.90
N ASN A 253 1.35 33.67 -71.61
CA ASN A 253 -0.03 33.22 -71.42
C ASN A 253 -0.12 31.74 -71.81
N LEU A 254 -0.48 30.87 -70.85
CA LEU A 254 -0.62 29.42 -71.03
C LEU A 254 -2.02 28.99 -71.47
N GLU A 255 -2.97 29.92 -71.56
CA GLU A 255 -4.33 29.64 -71.99
C GLU A 255 -4.35 29.10 -73.43
N SER A 256 -5.06 27.99 -73.64
CA SER A 256 -5.37 27.48 -74.96
C SER A 256 -6.58 28.23 -75.53
N PRO A 257 -6.48 28.89 -76.70
CA PRO A 257 -7.62 29.52 -77.36
C PRO A 257 -8.74 28.53 -77.71
N VAL A 258 -8.38 27.26 -77.96
CA VAL A 258 -9.31 26.17 -78.29
C VAL A 258 -10.09 25.71 -77.05
N ALA A 259 -9.42 25.63 -75.89
CA ALA A 259 -10.07 25.37 -74.61
C ALA A 259 -11.00 26.53 -74.22
N ALA A 260 -10.54 27.78 -74.39
CA ALA A 260 -11.32 28.98 -74.10
C ALA A 260 -12.64 29.02 -74.91
N LEU A 261 -12.59 28.72 -76.22
CA LEU A 261 -13.80 28.68 -77.08
C LEU A 261 -14.79 27.56 -76.68
N ARG A 262 -14.30 26.38 -76.27
CA ARG A 262 -15.14 25.25 -75.82
C ARG A 262 -15.78 25.50 -74.46
N VAL A 263 -15.04 26.16 -73.56
CA VAL A 263 -15.50 26.56 -72.24
C VAL A 263 -16.56 27.66 -72.37
N THR A 264 -16.35 28.72 -73.15
CA THR A 264 -17.35 29.80 -73.32
C THR A 264 -18.68 29.35 -73.92
N SER A 265 -18.68 28.32 -74.78
CA SER A 265 -19.91 27.80 -75.38
C SER A 265 -20.65 26.81 -74.47
N ARG A 266 -19.94 26.06 -73.61
CA ARG A 266 -20.55 25.22 -72.56
C ARG A 266 -20.97 26.02 -71.34
N ASP A 267 -20.23 27.06 -70.98
CA ASP A 267 -20.48 27.88 -69.80
C ASP A 267 -21.85 28.57 -69.88
N LEU A 268 -22.29 29.05 -71.04
CA LEU A 268 -23.61 29.71 -71.12
C LEU A 268 -24.80 28.75 -70.99
N GLU A 269 -24.69 27.51 -71.48
CA GLU A 269 -25.74 26.50 -71.36
C GLU A 269 -25.70 25.79 -70.01
N SER A 270 -24.50 25.48 -69.52
CA SER A 270 -24.28 24.93 -68.19
C SER A 270 -24.59 25.94 -67.10
N GLU A 271 -24.31 27.24 -67.25
CA GLU A 271 -24.73 28.25 -66.26
C GLU A 271 -26.25 28.38 -66.20
N ARG A 272 -26.97 28.22 -67.30
CA ARG A 272 -28.45 28.21 -67.28
C ARG A 272 -29.01 26.97 -66.59
N ALA A 273 -28.46 25.79 -66.87
CA ALA A 273 -28.85 24.54 -66.18
C ALA A 273 -28.42 24.54 -64.71
N ARG A 274 -27.24 25.12 -64.40
CA ARG A 274 -26.72 25.30 -63.06
C ARG A 274 -27.54 26.32 -62.29
N LEU A 275 -28.09 27.37 -62.92
CA LEU A 275 -28.99 28.30 -62.24
C LEU A 275 -30.31 27.63 -61.84
N THR A 276 -30.88 26.76 -62.68
CA THR A 276 -32.11 26.03 -62.33
C THR A 276 -31.84 24.96 -61.27
N GLU A 277 -30.73 24.23 -61.40
CA GLU A 277 -30.27 23.26 -60.40
C GLU A 277 -29.94 23.93 -59.07
N THR A 278 -29.20 25.05 -59.08
CA THR A 278 -28.88 25.80 -57.87
C THR A 278 -30.14 26.33 -57.20
N THR A 279 -31.11 26.83 -57.96
CA THR A 279 -32.41 27.24 -57.39
C THR A 279 -33.14 26.06 -56.75
N ALA A 280 -33.17 24.88 -57.39
CA ALA A 280 -33.76 23.68 -56.81
C ALA A 280 -33.00 23.19 -55.56
N THR A 281 -31.66 23.28 -55.55
CA THR A 281 -30.85 22.95 -54.38
C THR A 281 -31.06 23.95 -53.25
N ILE A 282 -31.26 25.24 -53.54
CA ILE A 282 -31.56 26.26 -52.54
C ILE A 282 -32.89 25.91 -51.85
N ILE A 283 -33.95 25.63 -52.62
CA ILE A 283 -35.26 25.24 -52.05
C ILE A 283 -35.14 23.99 -51.17
N ARG A 284 -34.39 22.97 -51.63
CA ARG A 284 -34.15 21.76 -50.86
C ARG A 284 -33.35 22.05 -49.58
N LEU A 285 -32.28 22.84 -49.68
CA LEU A 285 -31.45 23.20 -48.53
C LEU A 285 -32.21 24.06 -47.53
N GLU A 286 -33.13 24.92 -47.98
CA GLU A 286 -34.03 25.68 -47.11
C GLU A 286 -34.99 24.76 -46.36
N ALA A 287 -35.57 23.76 -47.04
CA ALA A 287 -36.40 22.73 -46.41
C ALA A 287 -35.61 21.89 -45.39
N ASP A 288 -34.42 21.41 -45.79
CA ASP A 288 -33.50 20.65 -44.91
C ASP A 288 -33.08 21.50 -43.71
N LEU A 289 -32.88 22.82 -43.88
CA LEU A 289 -32.52 23.74 -42.80
C LEU A 289 -33.69 23.97 -41.83
N VAL A 290 -34.93 24.06 -42.32
CA VAL A 290 -36.12 24.12 -41.46
C VAL A 290 -36.28 22.81 -40.69
N GLU A 291 -36.11 21.67 -41.35
CA GLU A 291 -36.16 20.36 -40.71
C GLU A 291 -35.07 20.22 -39.65
N ALA A 292 -33.81 20.51 -39.98
CA ALA A 292 -32.68 20.46 -39.07
C ALA A 292 -32.88 21.39 -37.87
N LYS A 293 -33.42 22.60 -38.06
CA LYS A 293 -33.79 23.51 -36.95
C LYS A 293 -34.86 22.88 -36.06
N SER A 294 -35.88 22.25 -36.63
CA SER A 294 -36.92 21.58 -35.87
C SER A 294 -36.36 20.42 -35.04
N GLN A 295 -35.51 19.57 -35.65
CA GLN A 295 -34.83 18.45 -35.00
C GLN A 295 -33.89 18.94 -33.90
N PHE A 296 -33.12 20.01 -34.15
CA PHE A 296 -32.26 20.63 -33.16
C PHE A 296 -33.05 21.15 -31.96
N SER A 297 -34.21 21.81 -32.20
CA SER A 297 -35.09 22.27 -31.12
C SER A 297 -35.68 21.13 -30.29
N ALA A 298 -35.96 19.99 -30.92
CA ALA A 298 -36.48 18.79 -30.25
C ALA A 298 -35.36 18.11 -29.44
N ALA A 299 -34.16 18.00 -30.01
CA ALA A 299 -32.98 17.49 -29.33
C ALA A 299 -32.61 18.37 -28.12
N ALA A 300 -32.62 19.70 -28.27
CA ALA A 300 -32.35 20.63 -27.17
C ALA A 300 -33.36 20.46 -26.02
N ARG A 301 -34.64 20.25 -26.33
CA ARG A 301 -35.68 19.95 -25.33
C ARG A 301 -35.43 18.62 -24.63
N ARG A 302 -35.05 17.56 -25.35
CA ARG A 302 -34.69 16.26 -24.77
C ARG A 302 -33.48 16.37 -23.85
N PHE A 303 -32.41 17.00 -24.30
CA PHE A 303 -31.22 17.23 -23.47
C PHE A 303 -31.52 18.07 -22.23
N SER A 304 -32.41 19.06 -22.33
CA SER A 304 -32.84 19.84 -21.16
C SER A 304 -33.59 18.98 -20.15
N ALA A 305 -34.51 18.12 -20.62
CA ALA A 305 -35.25 17.20 -19.76
C ALA A 305 -34.33 16.15 -19.11
N GLU A 306 -33.40 15.57 -19.87
CA GLU A 306 -32.39 14.62 -19.35
C GLU A 306 -31.46 15.28 -18.33
N ARG A 307 -31.06 16.54 -18.57
CA ARG A 307 -30.27 17.30 -17.60
C ARG A 307 -31.06 17.53 -16.30
N GLU A 308 -32.35 17.83 -16.40
CA GLU A 308 -33.20 18.03 -15.22
C GLU A 308 -33.38 16.74 -14.41
N THR A 309 -33.65 15.61 -15.07
CA THR A 309 -33.75 14.30 -14.38
C THR A 309 -32.42 13.92 -13.72
N TRP A 310 -31.30 14.16 -14.39
CA TRP A 310 -29.98 13.94 -13.80
C TRP A 310 -29.72 14.83 -12.58
N LEU A 311 -30.10 16.11 -12.63
CA LEU A 311 -29.99 17.02 -11.49
C LEU A 311 -30.86 16.58 -10.31
N GLN A 312 -32.08 16.09 -10.57
CA GLN A 312 -32.96 15.54 -9.54
C GLN A 312 -32.35 14.28 -8.91
N GLN A 313 -31.81 13.36 -9.71
CA GLN A 313 -31.11 12.17 -9.20
C GLN A 313 -29.89 12.54 -8.36
N LYS A 314 -29.09 13.51 -8.81
CA LYS A 314 -27.94 14.01 -8.06
C LYS A 314 -28.36 14.60 -6.70
N ALA A 315 -29.42 15.39 -6.67
CA ALA A 315 -29.95 15.96 -5.43
C ALA A 315 -30.45 14.86 -4.47
N ALA A 316 -31.15 13.85 -4.97
CA ALA A 316 -31.60 12.71 -4.16
C ALA A 316 -30.43 11.91 -3.58
N LEU A 317 -29.38 11.66 -4.38
CA LEU A 317 -28.16 10.99 -3.91
C LEU A 317 -27.40 11.84 -2.88
N GLN A 318 -27.34 13.16 -3.04
CA GLN A 318 -26.74 14.06 -2.06
C GLN A 318 -27.51 14.03 -0.74
N ALA A 319 -28.85 14.08 -0.78
CA ALA A 319 -29.69 13.95 0.41
C ALA A 319 -29.49 12.60 1.12
N GLY A 320 -29.43 11.49 0.35
CA GLY A 320 -29.15 10.16 0.89
C GLY A 320 -27.77 10.08 1.56
N ASN A 321 -26.74 10.66 0.95
CA ASN A 321 -25.39 10.70 1.53
C ASN A 321 -25.36 11.53 2.83
N THR A 322 -26.07 12.67 2.88
CA THR A 322 -26.18 13.45 4.12
C THR A 322 -26.90 12.70 5.23
N ALA A 323 -27.96 11.93 4.91
CA ALA A 323 -28.66 11.10 5.88
C ALA A 323 -27.77 9.98 6.44
N LEU A 324 -27.08 9.24 5.56
CA LEU A 324 -26.15 8.17 5.96
C LEU A 324 -24.99 8.70 6.82
N LYS A 325 -24.47 9.89 6.51
CA LYS A 325 -23.45 10.54 7.36
C LYS A 325 -24.00 10.89 8.75
N GLY A 326 -25.25 11.31 8.84
CA GLY A 326 -25.95 11.51 10.11
C GLY A 326 -26.07 10.22 10.91
N GLU A 327 -26.55 9.15 10.29
CA GLU A 327 -26.67 7.83 10.93
C GLU A 327 -25.29 7.29 11.38
N LEU A 328 -24.24 7.50 10.59
CA LEU A 328 -22.88 7.13 10.96
C LEU A 328 -22.39 7.91 12.19
N ALA A 329 -22.64 9.22 12.25
CA ALA A 329 -22.29 10.04 13.41
C ALA A 329 -23.06 9.60 14.67
N ASP A 330 -24.35 9.29 14.54
CA ASP A 330 -25.18 8.80 15.63
C ASP A 330 -24.70 7.43 16.15
N THR A 331 -24.37 6.51 15.24
CA THR A 331 -23.84 5.19 15.62
C THR A 331 -22.47 5.29 16.27
N GLN A 332 -21.59 6.17 15.79
CA GLN A 332 -20.29 6.45 16.43
C GLN A 332 -20.47 7.03 17.84
N SER A 333 -21.40 7.97 18.03
CA SER A 333 -21.74 8.53 19.34
C SER A 333 -22.28 7.48 20.31
N ARG A 334 -23.16 6.59 19.84
CA ARG A 334 -23.67 5.45 20.62
C ARG A 334 -22.56 4.48 21.00
N LEU A 335 -21.64 4.18 20.08
CA LEU A 335 -20.50 3.31 20.35
C LEU A 335 -19.56 3.93 21.38
N SER A 336 -19.25 5.23 21.27
CA SER A 336 -18.44 5.95 22.27
C SER A 336 -19.07 5.87 23.66
N SER A 337 -20.36 6.18 23.77
CA SER A 337 -21.11 6.07 25.02
C SER A 337 -21.09 4.64 25.59
N ALA A 338 -21.19 3.61 24.74
CA ALA A 338 -21.13 2.22 25.17
C ALA A 338 -19.74 1.81 25.68
N VAL A 339 -18.67 2.31 25.05
CA VAL A 339 -17.28 2.11 25.50
C VAL A 339 -17.05 2.77 26.85
N ASP A 340 -17.53 3.99 27.06
CA ASP A 340 -17.42 4.71 28.33
C ASP A 340 -18.17 3.98 29.45
N LEU A 341 -19.40 3.52 29.18
CA LEU A 341 -20.18 2.69 30.12
C LEU A 341 -19.48 1.37 30.46
N ARG A 342 -18.81 0.75 29.49
CA ARG A 342 -18.01 -0.45 29.73
C ARG A 342 -16.83 -0.15 30.64
N ALA A 343 -16.07 0.92 30.37
CA ALA A 343 -14.96 1.34 31.20
C ALA A 343 -15.41 1.64 32.65
N GLN A 344 -16.57 2.27 32.81
CA GLN A 344 -17.17 2.51 34.13
C GLN A 344 -17.50 1.20 34.86
N ARG A 345 -18.12 0.23 34.16
CA ARG A 345 -18.43 -1.10 34.73
C ARG A 345 -17.17 -1.88 35.10
N ASP A 346 -16.13 -1.84 34.26
CA ASP A 346 -14.86 -2.51 34.53
C ASP A 346 -14.19 -1.91 35.78
N SER A 347 -14.27 -0.59 35.97
CA SER A 347 -13.83 0.08 37.20
C SER A 347 -14.64 -0.36 38.43
N GLN A 348 -15.97 -0.49 38.32
CA GLN A 348 -16.82 -0.97 39.41
C GLN A 348 -16.52 -2.43 39.78
N ILE A 349 -16.30 -3.29 38.77
CA ILE A 349 -15.91 -4.69 38.99
C ILE A 349 -14.56 -4.77 39.72
N ALA A 350 -13.59 -3.94 39.34
CA ALA A 350 -12.29 -3.89 40.01
C ALA A 350 -12.43 -3.45 41.48
N GLN A 351 -13.26 -2.45 41.75
CA GLN A 351 -13.54 -2.00 43.12
C GLN A 351 -14.20 -3.11 43.96
N LEU A 352 -15.25 -3.74 43.45
CA LEU A 352 -15.95 -4.83 44.15
C LEU A 352 -15.03 -6.02 44.41
N ARG A 353 -14.12 -6.35 43.49
CA ARG A 353 -13.12 -7.40 43.70
C ARG A 353 -12.18 -7.06 44.86
N ALA A 354 -11.68 -5.83 44.92
CA ALA A 354 -10.85 -5.39 46.04
C ALA A 354 -11.60 -5.45 47.37
N GLU A 355 -12.86 -5.02 47.42
CA GLU A 355 -13.71 -5.11 48.61
C GLU A 355 -13.94 -6.57 49.06
N ILE A 356 -14.15 -7.50 48.12
CA ILE A 356 -14.27 -8.94 48.41
C ILE A 356 -12.95 -9.50 48.98
N GLU A 357 -11.81 -9.13 48.40
CA GLU A 357 -10.49 -9.56 48.88
C GLU A 357 -10.19 -9.01 50.29
N ASP A 358 -10.57 -7.77 50.57
CA ASP A 358 -10.46 -7.17 51.91
C ASP A 358 -11.34 -7.89 52.93
N ALA A 359 -12.60 -8.15 52.58
CA ALA A 359 -13.53 -8.90 53.44
C ALA A 359 -13.04 -10.32 53.71
N ALA A 360 -12.47 -10.99 52.69
CA ALA A 360 -11.87 -12.32 52.84
C ALA A 360 -10.66 -12.29 53.80
N ARG A 361 -9.78 -11.28 53.68
CA ARG A 361 -8.66 -11.08 54.61
C ARG A 361 -9.15 -10.85 56.04
N GLN A 362 -10.18 -10.02 56.22
CA GLN A 362 -10.76 -9.77 57.54
C GLN A 362 -11.38 -11.04 58.14
N SER A 363 -12.11 -11.82 57.35
CA SER A 363 -12.67 -13.11 57.78
C SER A 363 -11.57 -14.09 58.21
N GLN A 364 -10.48 -14.18 57.45
CA GLN A 364 -9.34 -15.03 57.81
C GLN A 364 -8.70 -14.59 59.14
N LEU A 365 -8.55 -13.28 59.37
CA LEU A 365 -8.03 -12.77 60.65
C LEU A 365 -8.96 -13.11 61.82
N GLN A 366 -10.28 -12.99 61.62
CA GLN A 366 -11.27 -13.38 62.63
C GLN A 366 -11.23 -14.88 62.91
N GLN A 367 -11.10 -15.71 61.88
CA GLN A 367 -10.99 -17.16 62.03
C GLN A 367 -9.73 -17.55 62.82
N ASN A 368 -8.58 -16.94 62.49
CA ASN A 368 -7.34 -17.16 63.23
C ASN A 368 -7.49 -16.76 64.71
N ALA A 369 -8.20 -15.67 65.01
CA ALA A 369 -8.47 -15.24 66.37
C ALA A 369 -9.38 -16.23 67.12
N ILE A 370 -10.43 -16.74 66.45
CA ILE A 370 -11.30 -17.80 67.01
C ILE A 370 -10.49 -19.06 67.32
N ASP A 371 -9.62 -19.49 66.42
CA ASP A 371 -8.80 -20.69 66.62
C ASP A 371 -7.78 -20.51 67.74
N ALA A 372 -7.20 -19.31 67.88
CA ALA A 372 -6.35 -18.97 69.03
C ALA A 372 -7.12 -19.02 70.36
N LEU A 373 -8.32 -18.44 70.41
CA LEU A 373 -9.17 -18.49 71.61
C LEU A 373 -9.61 -19.91 71.95
N ARG A 374 -9.94 -20.73 70.94
CA ARG A 374 -10.23 -22.17 71.13
C ARG A 374 -9.02 -22.94 71.65
N GLY A 375 -7.83 -22.60 71.17
CA GLY A 375 -6.57 -23.13 71.68
C GLY A 375 -6.40 -22.84 73.18
N GLN A 376 -6.54 -21.56 73.56
CA GLN A 376 -6.51 -21.16 74.97
C GLN A 376 -7.56 -21.86 75.80
N GLN A 377 -8.80 -21.97 75.31
CA GLN A 377 -9.88 -22.67 76.04
C GLN A 377 -9.49 -24.12 76.34
N ARG A 378 -8.92 -24.85 75.37
CA ARG A 378 -8.44 -26.23 75.60
C ARG A 378 -7.33 -26.29 76.64
N GLU A 379 -6.42 -25.32 76.65
CA GLU A 379 -5.37 -25.23 77.68
C GLU A 379 -5.96 -24.98 79.07
N TRP A 380 -6.94 -24.08 79.19
CA TRP A 380 -7.66 -23.82 80.44
C TRP A 380 -8.45 -25.04 80.91
N ASP A 381 -9.15 -25.75 80.01
CA ASP A 381 -9.88 -26.97 80.34
C ASP A 381 -8.93 -28.09 80.79
N ALA A 382 -7.78 -28.24 80.12
CA ALA A 382 -6.74 -29.18 80.54
C ALA A 382 -6.15 -28.82 81.92
N ALA A 383 -5.89 -27.54 82.18
CA ALA A 383 -5.44 -27.06 83.48
C ALA A 383 -6.50 -27.30 84.56
N ARG A 384 -7.77 -27.04 84.26
CA ARG A 384 -8.90 -27.32 85.14
C ARG A 384 -8.99 -28.80 85.49
N HIS A 385 -8.93 -29.70 84.51
CA HIS A 385 -8.96 -31.15 84.78
C HIS A 385 -7.78 -31.63 85.62
N ARG A 386 -6.58 -31.06 85.43
CA ARG A 386 -5.43 -31.34 86.29
C ARG A 386 -5.71 -30.92 87.74
N LEU A 387 -6.22 -29.71 87.94
CA LEU A 387 -6.58 -29.22 89.27
C LEU A 387 -7.73 -30.03 89.90
N GLU A 388 -8.74 -30.43 89.13
CA GLU A 388 -9.83 -31.29 89.61
C GLU A 388 -9.30 -32.66 90.06
N THR A 389 -8.34 -33.23 89.32
CA THR A 389 -7.67 -34.48 89.70
C THR A 389 -6.86 -34.30 90.98
N GLU A 390 -6.07 -33.23 91.07
CA GLU A 390 -5.26 -32.90 92.26
C GLU A 390 -6.15 -32.67 93.50
N ILE A 391 -7.28 -31.98 93.36
CA ILE A 391 -8.27 -31.83 94.44
C ILE A 391 -8.84 -33.18 94.85
N GLY A 392 -9.14 -34.07 93.89
CA GLY A 392 -9.59 -35.43 94.14
C GLY A 392 -8.59 -36.22 94.98
N ASP A 393 -7.32 -36.21 94.55
CA ASP A 393 -6.22 -36.88 95.25
C ASP A 393 -6.02 -36.32 96.66
N LEU A 394 -6.02 -34.99 96.82
CA LEU A 394 -5.91 -34.32 98.12
C LEU A 394 -7.09 -34.65 99.05
N ARG A 395 -8.31 -34.77 98.52
CA ARG A 395 -9.47 -35.21 99.31
C ARG A 395 -9.30 -36.64 99.78
N SER A 396 -8.88 -37.56 98.91
CA SER A 396 -8.61 -38.95 99.30
C SER A 396 -7.49 -39.04 100.34
N GLN A 397 -6.44 -38.23 100.23
CA GLN A 397 -5.39 -38.12 101.24
C GLN A 397 -5.93 -37.60 102.58
N LEU A 398 -6.79 -36.57 102.55
CA LEU A 398 -7.41 -36.01 103.75
C LEU A 398 -8.34 -37.02 104.44
N GLU A 399 -9.15 -37.75 103.67
CA GLU A 399 -10.02 -38.82 104.19
C GLU A 399 -9.20 -39.95 104.82
N ALA A 400 -8.13 -40.40 104.15
CA ALA A 400 -7.21 -41.38 104.70
C ALA A 400 -6.57 -40.89 106.00
N GLY A 401 -6.06 -39.64 106.02
CA GLY A 401 -5.52 -39.02 107.22
C GLY A 401 -6.55 -38.81 108.34
N SER A 402 -7.83 -38.56 108.00
CA SER A 402 -8.91 -38.47 108.98
C SER A 402 -9.27 -39.84 109.57
N GLN A 403 -9.28 -40.90 108.75
CA GLN A 403 -9.48 -42.27 109.21
C GLN A 403 -8.35 -42.71 110.14
N GLU A 404 -7.10 -42.39 109.78
CA GLU A 404 -5.94 -42.62 110.62
C GLU A 404 -6.06 -41.86 111.96
N ASN A 405 -6.46 -40.59 111.93
CA ASN A 405 -6.71 -39.82 113.16
C ASN A 405 -7.82 -40.43 114.03
N GLU A 406 -8.88 -40.94 113.43
CA GLU A 406 -9.97 -41.58 114.16
C GLU A 406 -9.50 -42.90 114.79
N GLN A 407 -8.72 -43.70 114.06
CA GLN A 407 -8.05 -44.88 114.63
C GLN A 407 -7.15 -44.50 115.80
N LEU A 408 -6.35 -43.42 115.67
CA LEU A 408 -5.51 -42.92 116.75
C LEU A 408 -6.35 -42.46 117.96
N ARG A 409 -7.50 -41.80 117.75
CA ARG A 409 -8.43 -41.43 118.84
C ARG A 409 -9.03 -42.64 119.53
N GLN A 410 -9.46 -43.65 118.78
CA GLN A 410 -9.96 -44.90 119.35
C GLN A 410 -8.87 -45.60 120.16
N ASN A 411 -7.65 -45.67 119.62
CA ASN A 411 -6.49 -46.19 120.34
C ASN A 411 -6.21 -45.38 121.61
N ALA A 412 -6.27 -44.05 121.54
CA ALA A 412 -6.11 -43.18 122.70
C ALA A 412 -7.21 -43.40 123.75
N ALA A 413 -8.46 -43.60 123.35
CA ALA A 413 -9.57 -43.93 124.26
C ALA A 413 -9.38 -45.30 124.93
N VAL A 414 -8.89 -46.30 124.19
CA VAL A 414 -8.52 -47.62 124.75
C VAL A 414 -7.35 -47.49 125.73
N LEU A 415 -6.36 -46.65 125.43
CA LEU A 415 -5.27 -46.38 126.34
C LEU A 415 -5.74 -45.63 127.59
N ALA A 416 -6.65 -44.67 127.44
CA ALA A 416 -7.24 -43.94 128.56
C ALA A 416 -8.04 -44.87 129.48
N SER A 417 -8.87 -45.77 128.95
CA SER A 417 -9.58 -46.76 129.76
C SER A 417 -8.64 -47.76 130.45
N ARG A 418 -7.52 -48.12 129.81
CA ARG A 418 -6.46 -48.89 130.46
C ARG A 418 -5.78 -48.13 131.59
N VAL A 419 -5.60 -46.82 131.46
CA VAL A 419 -5.06 -45.96 132.52
C VAL A 419 -6.06 -45.85 133.67
N GLU A 420 -7.34 -45.63 133.41
CA GLU A 420 -8.38 -45.63 134.45
C GLU A 420 -8.44 -46.97 135.19
N ALA A 421 -8.39 -48.10 134.46
CA ALA A 421 -8.33 -49.42 135.08
C ALA A 421 -7.04 -49.61 135.91
N ALA A 422 -5.91 -49.05 135.47
CA ALA A 422 -4.68 -49.07 136.24
C ALA A 422 -4.77 -48.16 137.48
N ASP A 423 -5.40 -46.99 137.38
CA ASP A 423 -5.64 -46.08 138.51
C ASP A 423 -6.58 -46.72 139.54
N GLU A 424 -7.64 -47.43 139.10
CA GLU A 424 -8.48 -48.24 139.99
C GLU A 424 -7.67 -49.32 140.71
N GLN A 425 -6.74 -49.99 140.01
CA GLN A 425 -5.82 -50.93 140.64
C GLN A 425 -4.88 -50.25 141.63
N VAL A 426 -4.38 -49.05 141.34
CA VAL A 426 -3.54 -48.26 142.27
C VAL A 426 -4.34 -47.81 143.49
N ILE A 427 -5.61 -47.41 143.32
CA ILE A 427 -6.53 -47.09 144.41
C ILE A 427 -6.79 -48.33 145.26
N ALA A 428 -7.06 -49.48 144.64
CA ALA A 428 -7.26 -50.74 145.34
C ALA A 428 -6.01 -51.14 146.13
N ILE A 429 -4.83 -51.09 145.52
CA ILE A 429 -3.53 -51.35 146.18
C ILE A 429 -3.32 -50.37 147.34
N SER A 430 -3.61 -49.07 147.17
CA SER A 430 -3.53 -48.08 148.24
C SER A 430 -4.49 -48.40 149.40
N HIS A 431 -5.70 -48.88 149.09
CA HIS A 431 -6.68 -49.31 150.09
C HIS A 431 -6.24 -50.55 150.87
N TYR A 432 -5.48 -51.46 150.25
CA TYR A 432 -4.84 -52.59 150.94
C TYR A 432 -3.61 -52.18 151.75
N LEU A 433 -2.85 -51.19 151.29
CA LEU A 433 -1.64 -50.71 151.97
C LEU A 433 -1.94 -49.83 153.19
N SER A 434 -3.03 -49.05 153.18
CA SER A 434 -3.40 -48.19 154.32
C SER A 434 -3.58 -48.95 155.65
N PRO A 435 -4.34 -50.07 155.72
CA PRO A 435 -4.44 -50.84 156.95
C PRO A 435 -3.12 -51.50 157.36
N LEU A 436 -2.27 -51.90 156.41
CA LEU A 436 -0.92 -52.40 156.70
C LEU A 436 -0.01 -51.32 157.32
N ILE A 437 -0.10 -50.07 156.84
CA ILE A 437 0.63 -48.92 157.39
C ILE A 437 0.13 -48.58 158.81
N ASP A 438 -1.17 -48.67 159.05
CA ASP A 438 -1.76 -48.49 160.38
C ASP A 438 -1.35 -49.61 161.35
N GLU A 439 -1.28 -50.85 160.88
CA GLU A 439 -0.79 -52.00 161.66
C GLU A 439 0.69 -51.81 162.07
N VAL A 440 1.55 -51.37 161.14
CA VAL A 440 2.96 -51.07 161.42
C VAL A 440 3.12 -49.89 162.38
N SER A 441 2.26 -48.89 162.28
CA SER A 441 2.24 -47.73 163.18
C SER A 441 1.80 -48.12 164.60
N ARG A 442 0.82 -49.03 164.73
CA ARG A 442 0.39 -49.58 166.02
C ARG A 442 1.49 -50.39 166.69
N LEU A 443 2.18 -51.24 165.92
CA LEU A 443 3.32 -52.04 166.41
C LEU A 443 4.50 -51.15 166.87
N ARG A 444 4.72 -49.98 166.25
CA ARG A 444 5.70 -49.00 166.72
C ARG A 444 5.30 -48.38 168.07
N CYS A 445 4.03 -48.08 168.29
CA CYS A 445 3.53 -47.56 169.57
C CYS A 445 3.67 -48.58 170.72
N GLU A 446 3.41 -49.86 170.46
CA GLU A 446 3.59 -50.94 171.44
C GLU A 446 5.07 -51.11 171.85
N ARG A 447 6.00 -51.00 170.89
CA ARG A 447 7.46 -51.02 171.15
C ARG A 447 7.93 -49.87 172.06
N ASP A 448 7.37 -48.68 171.88
CA ASP A 448 7.74 -47.48 172.63
C ASP A 448 7.13 -47.46 174.04
N ALA A 449 6.07 -48.22 174.29
CA ALA A 449 5.54 -48.50 175.63
C ALA A 449 6.45 -49.45 176.42
N ILE A 450 6.91 -50.54 175.80
CA ILE A 450 7.83 -51.52 176.41
C ILE A 450 9.18 -50.89 176.77
N SER A 451 9.67 -49.96 175.94
CA SER A 451 10.94 -49.25 176.22
C SER A 451 10.84 -48.31 177.44
N ARG A 452 9.65 -47.74 177.72
CA ARG A 452 9.40 -46.87 178.88
C ARG A 452 9.31 -47.66 180.20
N GLU A 453 8.70 -48.85 180.18
CA GLU A 453 8.68 -49.73 181.37
C GLU A 453 10.08 -50.24 181.73
N ARG A 454 10.94 -50.51 180.73
CA ARG A 454 12.35 -50.87 180.95
C ARG A 454 13.14 -49.75 181.66
N GLY A 455 12.87 -48.49 181.35
CA GLY A 455 13.52 -47.34 182.00
C GLY A 455 13.15 -47.19 183.48
N LEU A 456 11.91 -47.51 183.85
CA LEU A 456 11.42 -47.44 185.23
C LEU A 456 11.97 -48.57 186.12
N LEU A 457 12.10 -49.78 185.59
CA LEU A 457 12.74 -50.91 186.29
C LEU A 457 14.24 -50.70 186.52
N ALA A 458 14.94 -50.03 185.60
CA ALA A 458 16.36 -49.69 185.77
C ALA A 458 16.59 -48.63 186.88
N ALA A 459 15.64 -47.71 187.10
CA ALA A 459 15.73 -46.68 188.13
C ALA A 459 15.48 -47.22 189.56
N GLN A 460 14.62 -48.23 189.72
CA GLN A 460 14.34 -48.85 191.04
C GLN A 460 15.51 -49.70 191.58
N ILE A 461 16.31 -50.32 190.70
CA ILE A 461 17.51 -51.09 191.11
C ILE A 461 18.61 -50.15 191.66
N ALA A 462 18.64 -48.88 191.25
CA ALA A 462 19.62 -47.89 191.71
C ALA A 462 19.38 -47.39 193.15
N ALA A 463 18.20 -47.60 193.73
CA ALA A 463 17.83 -47.10 195.06
C ALA A 463 18.00 -48.12 196.22
N SER A 464 18.53 -49.32 195.93
CA SER A 464 18.71 -50.41 196.90
C SER A 464 20.01 -50.30 197.74
N PRO A 465 20.02 -50.70 199.03
CA PRO A 465 21.18 -50.61 199.94
C PRO A 465 22.47 -51.30 199.46
N ARG A 466 22.42 -52.23 198.49
CA ARG A 466 23.62 -52.81 197.88
C ARG A 466 24.38 -51.84 196.96
N ALA A 467 23.74 -50.77 196.46
CA ALA A 467 24.39 -49.73 195.67
C ALA A 467 25.10 -48.66 196.53
N ARG A 468 24.66 -48.45 197.79
CA ARG A 468 25.32 -47.52 198.74
C ARG A 468 26.62 -48.06 199.33
N LEU A 469 26.85 -49.38 199.34
CA LEU A 469 28.17 -49.96 199.68
C LEU A 469 29.17 -49.87 198.51
N ARG A 470 28.73 -49.72 197.26
CA ARG A 470 29.62 -49.60 196.09
C ARG A 470 30.07 -48.17 195.78
N SER A 471 29.33 -47.14 196.17
CA SER A 471 29.76 -45.75 195.98
C SER A 471 30.83 -45.31 197.00
N LEU A 472 30.94 -45.98 198.15
CA LEU A 472 32.02 -45.79 199.13
C LEU A 472 33.35 -46.42 198.68
N TRP A 473 33.33 -47.38 197.74
CA TRP A 473 34.55 -47.97 197.18
C TRP A 473 35.21 -47.11 196.07
N ARG A 474 34.47 -46.21 195.39
CA ARG A 474 35.04 -45.41 194.26
C ARG A 474 35.69 -44.07 194.62
N ARG A 475 35.42 -43.48 195.79
CA ARG A 475 36.10 -42.22 196.18
C ARG A 475 37.47 -42.44 196.88
N LEU A 476 37.81 -43.67 197.27
CA LEU A 476 39.07 -44.00 197.97
C LEU A 476 40.00 -44.98 197.23
N ILE A 477 39.72 -45.23 195.94
CA ILE A 477 40.76 -45.58 194.96
C ILE A 477 41.27 -44.36 194.18
N ASN A 478 40.51 -43.28 194.05
CA ASN A 478 41.03 -42.05 193.41
C ASN A 478 42.03 -41.24 194.27
N ARG A 479 42.63 -41.87 195.31
CA ARG A 479 43.85 -41.39 196.00
C ARG A 479 44.82 -42.48 196.56
N ARG A 480 44.79 -43.78 196.18
CA ARG A 480 45.85 -44.74 196.60
C ARG A 480 46.26 -45.82 195.60
N GLN A 481 46.01 -45.60 194.32
CA GLN A 481 46.99 -45.80 193.25
C GLN A 481 46.57 -44.83 192.12
N ALA A 482 47.16 -43.65 191.90
CA ALA A 482 48.31 -42.98 192.54
C ALA A 482 49.47 -43.92 192.92
N ALA A 483 49.70 -44.96 192.09
CA ALA A 483 50.86 -45.87 192.05
C ALA A 483 50.54 -47.30 191.54
N THR A 484 49.81 -47.46 190.44
CA THR A 484 50.19 -48.33 189.29
C THR A 484 49.28 -48.01 188.14
#